data_AF-A0A538IF75-F1
#
_entry.id   AF-A0A538IF75-F1
#
_cell.length_a   1.000
_cell.length_b   1.000
_cell.length_c   1.000
_cell.angle_alpha   90.00
_cell.angle_beta   90.00
_cell.angle_gamma   90.00
#
_symmetry.space_group_name_H-M   'P 1'
#
loop_
_entity.id
_entity.type
_entity.pdbx_description
1 polymer ?
#
loop_
_entity_poly.entity_id
_entity_poly.type
_entity_poly.pdbx_seq_one_letter_code
_entity_poly.pdbx_strand_id
1 'polypeptide(L)'
;MRVRSLLLVLAVIATIAPMARAAGPVATPDRSVEPVVLTGQQFPSWSAGPDVTLREPQIADDSATHKQSQCYQPGSNPYDPKDNGDHNCYQDSRIPRNPNVGAPVDRLLGYRWDTKHSRFVQIPFQVDEKWTRYITNNASGFAFYSAADQETTYAWDTERFRYSGDQSEYVPAGNPCLSEPARVKNASGRWVMGPSTTADPVKGLDDNDELVFMASDAGPQAPAGTPLPAGIASSYEVLVGDPANPTQPTFAYLMLANANGPKPAFNASNGYVRYLRDPNADMFAYSQSSYGDYGAAPKGPYCDPTTGQLVLDANGKPKIGQRRPLDGAWVKTPRYWFRYDGRWLMTQLRISPNDSGLSAHPKLGPDIVDQWKARAFQQRPGGTTPCCGYEEEVNNWGGSSILFGERVGPVRAIR
;
A
#
# COMPACT_ATOMS: atom_id res chain seq x y z
N MET A 1 -82.37 39.70 37.47
CA MET A 1 -83.09 38.43 37.17
C MET A 1 -82.17 37.55 36.34
N ARG A 2 -82.04 36.28 36.74
CA ARG A 2 -81.05 35.32 36.23
C ARG A 2 -81.34 34.91 34.79
N VAL A 3 -80.33 34.95 33.92
CA VAL A 3 -80.31 34.20 32.65
C VAL A 3 -79.14 33.24 32.70
N ARG A 4 -79.44 31.94 32.60
CA ARG A 4 -78.48 30.84 32.50
C ARG A 4 -77.96 30.79 31.05
N SER A 5 -76.64 30.80 30.87
CA SER A 5 -76.00 30.50 29.58
C SER A 5 -75.07 29.30 29.73
N LEU A 6 -75.24 28.36 28.80
CA LEU A 6 -74.50 27.11 28.62
C LEU A 6 -72.98 27.34 28.58
N LEU A 7 -72.24 26.49 29.29
CA LEU A 7 -70.81 26.28 29.08
C LEU A 7 -70.60 25.48 27.79
N LEU A 8 -69.84 26.05 26.85
CA LEU A 8 -69.24 25.33 25.72
C LEU A 8 -67.75 25.13 26.07
N VAL A 9 -67.34 23.88 26.28
CA VAL A 9 -65.92 23.53 26.48
C VAL A 9 -65.27 23.42 25.10
N LEU A 10 -64.46 24.40 24.71
CA LEU A 10 -63.54 24.27 23.57
C LEU A 10 -62.26 23.57 24.05
N ALA A 11 -62.06 22.33 23.59
CA ALA A 11 -60.77 21.66 23.67
C ALA A 11 -59.83 22.25 22.62
N VAL A 12 -58.78 22.95 23.06
CA VAL A 12 -57.68 23.38 22.19
C VAL A 12 -56.73 22.19 22.02
N ILE A 13 -56.74 21.57 20.84
CA ILE A 13 -55.72 20.60 20.44
C ILE A 13 -54.48 21.40 20.03
N ALA A 14 -53.43 21.39 20.86
CA ALA A 14 -52.13 21.89 20.49
C ALA A 14 -51.46 20.90 19.53
N THR A 15 -51.43 21.23 18.24
CA THR A 15 -50.62 20.51 17.25
C THR A 15 -49.16 20.90 17.42
N ILE A 16 -48.37 20.02 18.02
CA ILE A 16 -46.91 20.14 18.08
C ILE A 16 -46.39 19.77 16.68
N ALA A 17 -46.16 20.77 15.82
CA ALA A 17 -45.46 20.54 14.57
C ALA A 17 -44.00 20.17 14.89
N PRO A 18 -43.44 19.08 14.35
CA PRO A 18 -42.02 18.80 14.51
C PRO A 18 -41.24 19.91 13.81
N MET A 19 -40.47 20.69 14.57
CA MET A 19 -39.43 21.54 13.98
C MET A 19 -38.40 20.60 13.36
N ALA A 20 -38.45 20.45 12.03
CA ALA A 20 -37.34 19.90 11.28
C ALA A 20 -36.12 20.77 11.59
N ARG A 21 -35.18 20.20 12.36
CA ARG A 21 -33.89 20.82 12.61
C ARG A 21 -33.20 20.86 11.25
N ALA A 22 -33.11 22.04 10.65
CA ALA A 22 -32.30 22.24 9.46
C ALA A 22 -30.91 21.68 9.76
N ALA A 23 -30.51 20.65 9.02
CA ALA A 23 -29.10 20.28 8.98
C ALA A 23 -28.35 21.56 8.58
N GLY A 24 -27.40 22.01 9.42
CA GLY A 24 -26.56 23.15 9.07
C GLY A 24 -25.90 22.90 7.72
N PRO A 25 -25.49 23.96 6.99
CA PRO A 25 -24.82 23.78 5.71
C PRO A 25 -23.68 22.79 5.88
N VAL A 26 -23.73 21.70 5.12
CA VAL A 26 -22.60 20.77 5.02
C VAL A 26 -21.46 21.61 4.46
N ALA A 27 -20.43 21.85 5.26
CA ALA A 27 -19.24 22.54 4.78
C ALA A 27 -18.74 21.79 3.56
N THR A 28 -18.55 22.49 2.45
CA THR A 28 -18.00 21.88 1.25
C THR A 28 -16.65 21.27 1.60
N PRO A 29 -16.42 19.98 1.29
CA PRO A 29 -15.14 19.34 1.60
C PRO A 29 -13.98 20.17 1.03
N ASP A 30 -12.96 20.43 1.84
CA ASP A 30 -11.72 21.04 1.36
C ASP A 30 -11.00 20.03 0.46
N ARG A 31 -11.04 20.28 -0.85
CA ARG A 31 -10.43 19.41 -1.88
C ARG A 31 -8.94 19.67 -2.06
N SER A 32 -8.38 20.72 -1.43
CA SER A 32 -6.95 21.05 -1.58
C SER A 32 -6.02 19.99 -1.00
N VAL A 33 -6.51 19.21 -0.02
CA VAL A 33 -5.80 18.09 0.62
C VAL A 33 -6.00 16.75 -0.10
N GLU A 34 -6.62 16.74 -1.28
CA GLU A 34 -6.78 15.52 -2.07
C GLU A 34 -5.60 15.34 -3.04
N PRO A 35 -5.11 14.10 -3.21
CA PRO A 35 -4.15 13.81 -4.27
C PRO A 35 -4.85 13.86 -5.62
N VAL A 36 -4.22 14.52 -6.58
CA VAL A 36 -4.52 14.37 -8.01
C VAL A 36 -3.76 13.14 -8.49
N VAL A 37 -4.49 12.15 -9.01
CA VAL A 37 -3.93 10.92 -9.58
C VAL A 37 -4.27 10.91 -11.07
N LEU A 38 -3.24 10.95 -11.90
CA LEU A 38 -3.34 10.82 -13.35
C LEU A 38 -2.72 9.51 -13.77
N THR A 39 -3.11 8.96 -14.91
CA THR A 39 -2.52 7.73 -15.45
C THR A 39 -1.59 8.03 -16.62
N GLY A 40 -0.60 7.18 -16.87
CA GLY A 40 0.30 7.35 -18.01
C GLY A 40 -0.43 7.36 -19.36
N GLN A 41 -1.61 6.72 -19.45
CA GLN A 41 -2.49 6.78 -20.62
C GLN A 41 -2.86 8.22 -21.02
N GLN A 42 -2.92 9.14 -20.07
CA GLN A 42 -3.21 10.56 -20.32
C GLN A 42 -2.03 11.31 -20.95
N PHE A 43 -0.87 10.67 -21.07
CA PHE A 43 0.40 11.24 -21.57
C PHE A 43 0.95 10.41 -22.74
N PRO A 44 0.25 10.33 -23.88
CA PRO A 44 0.57 9.38 -24.96
C PRO A 44 1.93 9.60 -25.64
N SER A 45 2.56 10.78 -25.51
CA SER A 45 3.93 10.99 -26.01
C SER A 45 5.01 10.46 -25.07
N TRP A 46 4.63 10.09 -23.84
CA TRP A 46 5.51 9.54 -22.81
C TRP A 46 5.20 8.08 -22.48
N SER A 47 3.94 7.63 -22.62
CA SER A 47 3.54 6.26 -22.30
C SER A 47 4.10 5.23 -23.29
N ALA A 48 4.50 4.08 -22.78
CA ALA A 48 4.78 2.86 -23.56
C ALA A 48 3.50 2.24 -24.16
N GLY A 49 2.32 2.68 -23.73
CA GLY A 49 1.03 2.07 -24.03
C GLY A 49 0.63 0.99 -23.01
N PRO A 50 -0.51 0.30 -23.21
CA PRO A 50 -1.03 -0.67 -22.26
C PRO A 50 -0.23 -1.98 -22.23
N ASP A 51 -0.10 -2.59 -21.05
CA ASP A 51 0.38 -3.98 -20.88
C ASP A 51 -0.80 -4.97 -20.94
N VAL A 52 -0.82 -5.81 -21.97
CA VAL A 52 -1.81 -6.89 -22.09
C VAL A 52 -1.20 -8.16 -21.55
N THR A 53 -1.91 -8.79 -20.62
CA THR A 53 -1.43 -10.00 -19.93
C THR A 53 -2.49 -11.08 -19.96
N LEU A 54 -2.05 -12.32 -19.89
CA LEU A 54 -2.95 -13.46 -19.83
C LEU A 54 -2.35 -14.54 -18.96
N ARG A 55 -3.15 -15.11 -18.07
CA ARG A 55 -2.87 -16.39 -17.45
C ARG A 55 -4.13 -17.21 -17.33
N GLU A 56 -4.00 -18.51 -17.53
CA GLU A 56 -5.10 -19.44 -17.28
C GLU A 56 -5.43 -19.52 -15.78
N PRO A 57 -6.71 -19.68 -15.40
CA PRO A 57 -7.07 -20.02 -14.02
C PRO A 57 -6.34 -21.28 -13.57
N GLN A 58 -5.84 -21.28 -12.33
CA GLN A 58 -5.17 -22.44 -11.74
C GLN A 58 -6.08 -23.07 -10.67
N ILE A 59 -5.86 -24.35 -10.36
CA ILE A 59 -6.48 -25.01 -9.21
C ILE A 59 -5.45 -25.01 -8.08
N ALA A 60 -5.90 -24.70 -6.88
CA ALA A 60 -5.06 -24.57 -5.69
C ALA A 60 -4.69 -25.93 -5.07
N ASP A 61 -4.02 -26.80 -5.83
CA ASP A 61 -3.62 -28.12 -5.32
C ASP A 61 -2.23 -28.61 -5.75
N ASP A 62 -1.47 -27.79 -6.49
CA ASP A 62 -0.12 -28.09 -7.02
C ASP A 62 0.09 -29.56 -7.46
N SER A 63 -0.96 -30.20 -7.97
CA SER A 63 -0.95 -31.61 -8.31
C SER A 63 -0.31 -31.84 -9.69
N ALA A 64 0.30 -33.00 -9.90
CA ALA A 64 0.90 -33.37 -11.18
C ALA A 64 -0.14 -33.45 -12.34
N THR A 65 -1.42 -33.55 -12.01
CA THR A 65 -2.55 -33.59 -12.94
C THR A 65 -3.06 -32.20 -13.33
N HIS A 66 -2.71 -31.16 -12.58
CA HIS A 66 -3.09 -29.77 -12.85
C HIS A 66 -1.88 -28.92 -13.25
N LYS A 67 -2.14 -27.69 -13.72
CA LYS A 67 -1.08 -26.72 -13.99
C LYS A 67 -0.52 -26.22 -12.66
N GLN A 68 0.61 -26.80 -12.27
CA GLN A 68 1.36 -26.44 -11.07
C GLN A 68 1.85 -25.00 -11.10
N SER A 69 1.95 -24.40 -9.91
CA SER A 69 2.56 -23.09 -9.68
C SER A 69 4.03 -23.05 -10.12
N GLN A 70 4.49 -21.92 -10.66
CA GLN A 70 5.90 -21.71 -11.00
C GLN A 70 6.81 -21.65 -9.77
N CYS A 71 6.28 -21.39 -8.58
CA CYS A 71 7.05 -21.43 -7.33
C CYS A 71 6.90 -22.74 -6.56
N TYR A 72 6.20 -23.75 -7.09
CA TYR A 72 6.18 -25.05 -6.46
C TYR A 72 7.60 -25.63 -6.38
N GLN A 73 8.14 -25.67 -5.17
CA GLN A 73 9.51 -26.09 -4.88
C GLN A 73 9.52 -26.89 -3.57
N PRO A 74 8.96 -28.12 -3.58
CA PRO A 74 8.89 -28.95 -2.39
C PRO A 74 10.28 -29.23 -1.83
N GLY A 75 10.42 -29.11 -0.51
CA GLY A 75 11.68 -29.31 0.19
C GLY A 75 12.71 -28.20 0.01
N SER A 76 12.33 -27.06 -0.59
CA SER A 76 13.18 -25.87 -0.66
C SER A 76 13.34 -25.18 0.70
N ASN A 77 12.34 -25.29 1.59
CA ASN A 77 12.42 -24.79 2.96
C ASN A 77 13.30 -25.73 3.80
N PRO A 78 14.46 -25.28 4.30
CA PRO A 78 15.36 -26.13 5.10
C PRO A 78 14.78 -26.54 6.46
N TYR A 79 13.74 -25.86 6.94
CA TYR A 79 13.11 -26.10 8.24
C TYR A 79 11.83 -26.96 8.15
N ASP A 80 11.23 -27.08 6.97
CA ASP A 80 10.06 -27.94 6.73
C ASP A 80 10.16 -28.62 5.35
N PRO A 81 10.67 -29.86 5.28
CA PRO A 81 10.78 -30.61 4.03
C PRO A 81 9.44 -30.93 3.36
N LYS A 82 8.31 -30.78 4.07
CA LYS A 82 6.96 -30.99 3.53
C LYS A 82 6.34 -29.71 2.96
N ASP A 83 7.03 -28.57 3.12
CA ASP A 83 6.63 -27.30 2.55
C ASP A 83 6.68 -27.38 1.02
N ASN A 84 5.60 -26.94 0.35
CA ASN A 84 5.52 -26.90 -1.11
C ASN A 84 6.19 -25.66 -1.72
N GLY A 85 6.57 -24.67 -0.90
CA GLY A 85 7.25 -23.44 -1.31
C GLY A 85 6.35 -22.34 -1.88
N ASP A 86 5.04 -22.58 -2.04
CA ASP A 86 4.12 -21.65 -2.72
C ASP A 86 3.42 -20.68 -1.75
N HIS A 87 4.23 -19.88 -1.04
CA HIS A 87 3.77 -18.86 -0.10
C HIS A 87 3.77 -17.47 -0.77
N ASN A 88 2.65 -17.08 -1.38
CA ASN A 88 2.48 -15.82 -2.14
C ASN A 88 3.46 -15.69 -3.32
N CYS A 89 3.39 -16.62 -4.27
CA CYS A 89 4.26 -16.66 -5.44
C CYS A 89 3.78 -15.76 -6.58
N TYR A 90 4.72 -15.06 -7.22
CA TYR A 90 4.45 -14.43 -8.52
C TYR A 90 4.57 -15.41 -9.66
N GLN A 91 3.60 -15.29 -10.55
CA GLN A 91 3.48 -16.07 -11.74
C GLN A 91 3.53 -15.17 -12.98
N ASP A 92 4.20 -15.66 -14.02
CA ASP A 92 4.36 -14.95 -15.27
C ASP A 92 3.08 -14.94 -16.10
N SER A 93 2.96 -13.92 -16.94
CA SER A 93 2.02 -13.92 -18.07
C SER A 93 2.41 -15.03 -19.07
N ARG A 94 1.41 -15.63 -19.72
CA ARG A 94 1.57 -16.58 -20.82
C ARG A 94 1.85 -15.91 -22.16
N ILE A 95 1.58 -14.62 -22.27
CA ILE A 95 1.91 -13.82 -23.44
C ILE A 95 3.04 -12.83 -23.11
N PRO A 96 3.88 -12.47 -24.10
CA PRO A 96 4.92 -11.46 -23.93
C PRO A 96 4.33 -10.14 -23.43
N ARG A 97 5.10 -9.46 -22.58
CA ARG A 97 4.79 -8.12 -22.06
C ARG A 97 4.97 -7.06 -23.14
N ASN A 98 4.40 -5.88 -22.93
CA ASN A 98 4.61 -4.73 -23.83
C ASN A 98 6.12 -4.43 -24.00
N PRO A 99 6.67 -4.53 -25.24
CA PRO A 99 8.10 -4.29 -25.48
C PRO A 99 8.45 -2.81 -25.68
N ASN A 100 7.46 -1.92 -25.74
CA ASN A 100 7.68 -0.49 -25.91
C ASN A 100 8.37 0.09 -24.67
N VAL A 101 9.03 1.24 -24.85
CA VAL A 101 9.74 1.94 -23.78
C VAL A 101 9.11 3.31 -23.60
N GLY A 102 8.61 3.56 -22.39
CA GLY A 102 8.06 4.84 -21.98
C GLY A 102 9.12 5.83 -21.54
N ALA A 103 8.67 7.00 -21.11
CA ALA A 103 9.52 7.99 -20.48
C ALA A 103 10.11 7.42 -19.18
N PRO A 104 11.41 7.65 -18.91
CA PRO A 104 12.03 7.16 -17.67
C PRO A 104 11.43 7.88 -16.46
N VAL A 105 10.79 7.10 -15.58
CA VAL A 105 9.97 7.60 -14.47
C VAL A 105 10.77 8.42 -13.46
N ASP A 106 12.06 8.13 -13.28
CA ASP A 106 12.99 8.85 -12.40
C ASP A 106 13.32 10.27 -12.90
N ARG A 107 12.92 10.61 -14.13
CA ARG A 107 13.11 11.94 -14.74
C ARG A 107 11.81 12.72 -14.91
N LEU A 108 10.67 12.15 -14.53
CA LEU A 108 9.39 12.86 -14.51
C LEU A 108 9.30 13.71 -13.24
N LEU A 109 8.96 14.98 -13.42
CA LEU A 109 8.98 16.00 -12.37
C LEU A 109 7.66 16.78 -12.39
N GLY A 110 7.16 17.14 -11.21
CA GLY A 110 6.03 18.06 -11.07
C GLY A 110 6.51 19.49 -10.83
N TYR A 111 5.84 20.44 -11.45
CA TYR A 111 6.08 21.87 -11.31
C TYR A 111 4.78 22.65 -11.15
N ARG A 112 4.89 23.83 -10.52
CA ARG A 112 3.88 24.89 -10.58
C ARG A 112 4.50 26.19 -11.06
N TRP A 113 3.67 27.08 -11.60
CA TRP A 113 4.10 28.44 -11.89
C TRP A 113 4.08 29.29 -10.62
N ASP A 114 5.20 29.96 -10.34
CA ASP A 114 5.32 30.93 -9.26
C ASP A 114 5.25 32.34 -9.84
N THR A 115 4.08 32.98 -9.70
CA THR A 115 3.82 34.33 -10.22
C THR A 115 4.66 35.41 -9.54
N LYS A 116 5.11 35.19 -8.30
CA LYS A 116 5.93 36.17 -7.56
C LYS A 116 7.33 36.27 -8.15
N HIS A 117 7.89 35.15 -8.57
CA HIS A 117 9.25 35.07 -9.11
C HIS A 117 9.29 34.82 -10.62
N SER A 118 8.12 34.79 -11.27
CA SER A 118 7.95 34.53 -12.70
C SER A 118 8.76 33.34 -13.19
N ARG A 119 8.64 32.20 -12.51
CA ARG A 119 9.37 30.98 -12.85
C ARG A 119 8.61 29.72 -12.44
N PHE A 120 8.95 28.60 -13.07
CA PHE A 120 8.51 27.29 -12.60
C PHE A 120 9.30 26.89 -11.35
N VAL A 121 8.59 26.31 -10.37
CA VAL A 121 9.18 25.71 -9.16
C VAL A 121 8.68 24.29 -9.02
N GLN A 122 9.57 23.37 -8.61
CA GLN A 122 9.17 21.98 -8.40
C GLN A 122 8.16 21.86 -7.26
N ILE A 123 7.28 20.87 -7.36
CA ILE A 123 6.33 20.47 -6.32
C ILE A 123 6.58 19.01 -5.92
N PRO A 124 6.12 18.56 -4.73
CA PRO A 124 6.05 17.15 -4.40
C PRO A 124 5.31 16.38 -5.50
N PHE A 125 6.01 15.45 -6.13
CA PHE A 125 5.51 14.69 -7.26
C PHE A 125 6.06 13.27 -7.21
N GLN A 126 5.20 12.31 -7.52
CA GLN A 126 5.48 10.90 -7.40
C GLN A 126 4.95 10.16 -8.63
N VAL A 127 5.78 9.34 -9.25
CA VAL A 127 5.33 8.35 -10.23
C VAL A 127 5.27 7.01 -9.52
N ASP A 128 4.14 6.32 -9.62
CA ASP A 128 3.92 5.01 -9.04
C ASP A 128 3.70 4.02 -10.18
N GLU A 129 4.76 3.27 -10.50
CA GLU A 129 4.71 2.21 -11.49
C GLU A 129 3.74 1.10 -11.03
N LYS A 130 2.94 0.57 -11.94
CA LYS A 130 1.95 -0.47 -11.68
C LYS A 130 2.01 -1.50 -12.79
N TRP A 131 1.74 -2.75 -12.45
CA TRP A 131 1.62 -3.80 -13.45
C TRP A 131 0.75 -4.96 -12.97
N THR A 132 0.21 -5.68 -13.94
CA THR A 132 -0.61 -6.87 -13.67
C THR A 132 0.28 -8.08 -13.40
N ARG A 133 0.12 -8.63 -12.20
CA ARG A 133 0.75 -9.85 -11.73
C ARG A 133 -0.29 -10.93 -11.48
N TYR A 134 0.16 -12.17 -11.46
CA TYR A 134 -0.64 -13.32 -11.10
C TYR A 134 -0.05 -13.92 -9.84
N ILE A 135 -0.82 -14.03 -8.78
CA ILE A 135 -0.30 -14.42 -7.45
C ILE A 135 -0.96 -15.70 -7.02
N THR A 136 -0.15 -16.71 -6.69
CA THR A 136 -0.63 -17.94 -6.04
C THR A 136 -0.28 -17.94 -4.58
N ASN A 137 -1.09 -18.66 -3.79
CA ASN A 137 -0.82 -18.86 -2.38
C ASN A 137 -1.13 -20.30 -1.97
N ASN A 138 -0.74 -21.27 -2.80
CA ASN A 138 -1.15 -22.67 -2.68
C ASN A 138 -0.63 -23.37 -1.42
N ALA A 139 0.29 -22.75 -0.67
CA ALA A 139 0.66 -23.20 0.68
C ALA A 139 -0.46 -23.01 1.72
N SER A 140 -1.48 -22.18 1.44
CA SER A 140 -2.60 -21.95 2.35
C SER A 140 -3.77 -22.88 2.12
N GLY A 141 -4.40 -23.36 3.20
CA GLY A 141 -5.72 -24.01 3.14
C GLY A 141 -6.84 -23.11 2.60
N PHE A 142 -6.62 -21.80 2.48
CA PHE A 142 -7.56 -20.83 1.86
C PHE A 142 -7.31 -20.60 0.38
N ALA A 143 -6.29 -21.22 -0.20
CA ALA A 143 -5.92 -21.03 -1.59
C ALA A 143 -7.06 -21.39 -2.56
N PHE A 144 -8.02 -22.23 -2.17
CA PHE A 144 -9.18 -22.55 -2.99
C PHE A 144 -10.08 -21.34 -3.33
N TYR A 145 -9.97 -20.23 -2.59
CA TYR A 145 -10.72 -19.01 -2.92
C TYR A 145 -10.13 -18.23 -4.09
N SER A 146 -8.81 -18.23 -4.25
CA SER A 146 -8.08 -17.34 -5.15
C SER A 146 -7.25 -18.07 -6.21
N ALA A 147 -6.76 -19.27 -5.90
CA ALA A 147 -5.76 -20.01 -6.67
C ALA A 147 -4.67 -19.07 -7.22
N ALA A 148 -4.55 -18.92 -8.54
CA ALA A 148 -3.79 -17.84 -9.16
C ALA A 148 -4.72 -16.64 -9.42
N ASP A 149 -4.58 -15.58 -8.64
CA ASP A 149 -5.40 -14.38 -8.76
C ASP A 149 -4.68 -13.32 -9.60
N GLN A 150 -5.42 -12.64 -10.47
CA GLN A 150 -4.90 -11.55 -11.26
C GLN A 150 -5.03 -10.26 -10.45
N GLU A 151 -3.90 -9.61 -10.16
CA GLU A 151 -3.87 -8.35 -9.42
C GLU A 151 -3.07 -7.31 -10.20
N THR A 152 -3.67 -6.14 -10.45
CA THR A 152 -2.93 -4.96 -10.93
C THR A 152 -2.55 -4.11 -9.72
N THR A 153 -1.26 -4.09 -9.40
CA THR A 153 -0.75 -3.38 -8.20
C THR A 153 0.66 -2.84 -8.44
N TYR A 154 1.22 -2.15 -7.45
CA TYR A 154 2.39 -1.29 -7.60
C TYR A 154 3.72 -2.04 -7.73
N ALA A 155 4.65 -1.53 -8.52
CA ALA A 155 6.05 -1.88 -8.39
C ALA A 155 6.58 -1.32 -7.05
N TRP A 156 6.88 -2.22 -6.13
CA TRP A 156 7.20 -1.89 -4.74
C TRP A 156 8.69 -1.57 -4.56
N ASP A 157 9.03 -0.82 -3.51
CA ASP A 157 10.44 -0.66 -3.11
C ASP A 157 10.95 -1.93 -2.41
N THR A 158 10.08 -2.56 -1.61
CA THR A 158 10.31 -3.89 -1.03
C THR A 158 9.05 -4.73 -1.09
N GLU A 159 9.21 -6.05 -1.25
CA GLU A 159 8.14 -7.04 -1.29
C GLU A 159 8.31 -8.05 -0.15
N ARG A 160 7.66 -7.80 0.99
CA ARG A 160 7.97 -8.52 2.23
C ARG A 160 7.55 -9.98 2.22
N PHE A 161 6.62 -10.38 1.36
CA PHE A 161 6.32 -11.81 1.16
C PHE A 161 7.53 -12.60 0.66
N ARG A 162 8.53 -11.93 0.06
CA ARG A 162 9.80 -12.55 -0.33
C ARG A 162 10.72 -12.81 0.85
N TYR A 163 10.51 -12.17 2.00
CA TYR A 163 11.40 -12.23 3.17
C TYR A 163 11.06 -13.43 4.05
N SER A 164 11.20 -14.64 3.50
CA SER A 164 10.97 -15.90 4.21
C SER A 164 12.24 -16.61 4.68
N GLY A 165 13.41 -16.20 4.17
CA GLY A 165 14.70 -16.70 4.61
C GLY A 165 15.25 -15.91 5.79
N ASP A 166 16.27 -16.45 6.47
CA ASP A 166 16.99 -15.73 7.53
C ASP A 166 18.51 -15.72 7.32
N GLN A 167 19.21 -14.84 8.04
CA GLN A 167 20.66 -14.66 7.87
C GLN A 167 21.47 -15.93 8.14
N SER A 168 20.98 -16.87 8.95
CA SER A 168 21.68 -18.13 9.22
C SER A 168 21.77 -19.03 7.98
N GLU A 169 20.91 -18.81 6.98
CA GLU A 169 20.95 -19.47 5.68
C GLU A 169 22.02 -18.90 4.73
N TYR A 170 22.47 -17.67 4.99
CA TYR A 170 23.37 -16.90 4.13
C TYR A 170 24.81 -16.88 4.63
N VAL A 171 24.98 -16.81 5.94
CA VAL A 171 26.28 -16.56 6.58
C VAL A 171 26.43 -17.50 7.78
N PRO A 172 27.58 -18.19 7.94
CA PRO A 172 27.87 -18.93 9.16
C PRO A 172 27.73 -18.02 10.38
N ALA A 173 27.00 -18.47 11.41
CA ALA A 173 26.64 -17.68 12.59
C ALA A 173 25.77 -16.42 12.31
N GLY A 174 25.11 -16.36 11.15
CA GLY A 174 24.10 -15.35 10.84
C GLY A 174 22.92 -15.39 11.82
N ASN A 175 22.25 -14.25 11.99
CA ASN A 175 21.17 -14.10 12.96
C ASN A 175 19.85 -14.74 12.45
N PRO A 176 19.36 -15.84 13.06
CA PRO A 176 18.11 -16.48 12.63
C PRO A 176 16.85 -15.64 12.92
N CYS A 177 16.99 -14.55 13.68
CA CYS A 177 15.90 -13.61 13.95
C CYS A 177 15.69 -12.60 12.82
N LEU A 178 16.69 -12.35 11.97
CA LEU A 178 16.59 -11.30 10.94
C LEU A 178 16.10 -11.89 9.62
N SER A 179 14.98 -11.35 9.15
CA SER A 179 14.39 -11.73 7.87
C SER A 179 15.18 -11.19 6.70
N GLU A 180 15.39 -12.04 5.72
CA GLU A 180 16.08 -11.76 4.45
C GLU A 180 15.22 -12.31 3.31
N PRO A 181 15.35 -11.79 2.07
CA PRO A 181 14.72 -12.42 0.90
C PRO A 181 15.03 -13.92 0.86
N ALA A 182 14.11 -14.76 0.39
CA ALA A 182 14.32 -16.20 0.26
C ALA A 182 15.44 -16.50 -0.75
N ARG A 183 16.14 -17.63 -0.58
CA ARG A 183 17.14 -18.06 -1.56
C ARG A 183 16.48 -18.49 -2.86
N VAL A 184 17.10 -18.13 -3.97
CA VAL A 184 16.70 -18.59 -5.30
C VAL A 184 17.89 -19.20 -6.02
N LYS A 185 17.64 -20.12 -6.95
CA LYS A 185 18.68 -20.63 -7.86
C LYS A 185 18.90 -19.63 -8.98
N ASN A 186 20.14 -19.21 -9.19
CA ASN A 186 20.51 -18.42 -10.37
C ASN A 186 20.58 -19.32 -11.63
N ALA A 187 20.92 -18.72 -12.78
CA ALA A 187 21.03 -19.44 -14.05
C ALA A 187 22.04 -20.61 -14.04
N SER A 188 23.03 -20.60 -13.14
CA SER A 188 23.99 -21.70 -12.97
C SER A 188 23.54 -22.75 -11.94
N GLY A 189 22.29 -22.70 -11.47
CA GLY A 189 21.75 -23.61 -10.44
C GLY A 189 22.28 -23.37 -9.03
N ARG A 190 23.05 -22.29 -8.80
CA ARG A 190 23.61 -21.94 -7.49
C ARG A 190 22.59 -21.13 -6.70
N TRP A 191 22.41 -21.50 -5.44
CA TRP A 191 21.58 -20.76 -4.51
C TRP A 191 22.22 -19.41 -4.12
N VAL A 192 21.53 -18.32 -4.43
CA VAL A 192 21.90 -16.93 -4.12
C VAL A 192 20.75 -16.25 -3.35
N MET A 193 21.03 -15.08 -2.77
CA MET A 193 19.98 -14.23 -2.18
C MET A 193 18.98 -13.83 -3.25
N GLY A 194 17.69 -14.01 -2.96
CA GLY A 194 16.60 -13.59 -3.83
C GLY A 194 16.46 -12.07 -3.91
N PRO A 195 15.67 -11.59 -4.88
CA PRO A 195 15.40 -10.16 -5.00
C PRO A 195 14.53 -9.66 -3.84
N SER A 196 14.74 -8.42 -3.42
CA SER A 196 13.92 -7.75 -2.40
C SER A 196 12.60 -7.20 -2.95
N THR A 197 12.48 -7.06 -4.27
CA THR A 197 11.30 -6.54 -4.98
C THR A 197 11.31 -6.97 -6.46
N THR A 198 10.25 -6.67 -7.19
CA THR A 198 10.09 -6.92 -8.62
C THR A 198 9.88 -5.59 -9.34
N ALA A 199 10.73 -5.29 -10.31
CA ALA A 199 10.56 -4.12 -11.17
C ALA A 199 9.33 -4.27 -12.07
N ASP A 200 8.83 -3.14 -12.56
CA ASP A 200 7.84 -3.15 -13.63
C ASP A 200 8.39 -3.89 -14.87
N PRO A 201 7.66 -4.87 -15.43
CA PRO A 201 8.08 -5.53 -16.67
C PRO A 201 8.03 -4.60 -17.88
N VAL A 202 7.22 -3.53 -17.86
CA VAL A 202 7.21 -2.50 -18.91
C VAL A 202 8.19 -1.41 -18.52
N LYS A 203 9.09 -1.06 -19.44
CA LYS A 203 10.19 -0.15 -19.12
C LYS A 203 9.73 1.31 -19.21
N GLY A 204 9.78 2.01 -18.08
CA GLY A 204 9.38 3.41 -18.00
C GLY A 204 7.87 3.57 -18.00
N LEU A 205 7.39 4.81 -18.07
CA LEU A 205 5.97 5.14 -17.91
C LEU A 205 5.09 4.35 -18.89
N ASP A 206 4.08 3.64 -18.39
CA ASP A 206 3.07 2.94 -19.19
C ASP A 206 1.65 3.41 -18.88
N ASP A 207 0.63 2.83 -19.51
CA ASP A 207 -0.74 3.37 -19.43
C ASP A 207 -1.36 3.32 -18.04
N ASN A 208 -0.98 2.35 -17.20
CA ASN A 208 -1.59 2.10 -15.90
C ASN A 208 -0.76 2.63 -14.72
N ASP A 209 0.46 3.09 -14.97
CA ASP A 209 1.24 3.87 -14.02
C ASP A 209 0.52 5.14 -13.57
N GLU A 210 0.72 5.53 -12.32
CA GLU A 210 0.08 6.70 -11.71
C GLU A 210 1.08 7.85 -11.54
N LEU A 211 0.71 9.06 -11.99
CA LEU A 211 1.43 10.30 -11.76
C LEU A 211 0.64 11.12 -10.73
N VAL A 212 1.26 11.37 -9.58
CA VAL A 212 0.56 11.83 -8.37
C VAL A 212 1.20 13.09 -7.79
N PHE A 213 0.37 14.05 -7.40
CA PHE A 213 0.71 15.26 -6.65
C PHE A 213 -0.51 15.74 -5.83
N MET A 214 -0.36 16.70 -4.92
CA MET A 214 -1.51 17.23 -4.17
C MET A 214 -2.22 18.35 -4.94
N ALA A 215 -3.55 18.44 -4.87
CA ALA A 215 -4.28 19.54 -5.51
C ALA A 215 -3.79 20.92 -5.03
N SER A 216 -3.40 21.05 -3.76
CA SER A 216 -2.81 22.26 -3.18
C SER A 216 -1.47 22.70 -3.80
N ASP A 217 -0.78 21.80 -4.52
CA ASP A 217 0.49 22.11 -5.17
C ASP A 217 0.32 22.78 -6.54
N ALA A 218 -0.89 22.74 -7.11
CA ALA A 218 -1.18 23.46 -8.34
C ALA A 218 -1.17 24.98 -8.12
N GLY A 219 -0.92 25.74 -9.19
CA GLY A 219 -0.81 27.19 -9.13
C GLY A 219 -1.59 27.90 -10.24
N PRO A 220 -1.39 29.22 -10.41
CA PRO A 220 -1.90 29.94 -11.57
C PRO A 220 -1.31 29.38 -12.87
N GLN A 221 -2.00 29.61 -14.00
CA GLN A 221 -1.45 29.27 -15.31
C GLN A 221 -0.17 30.09 -15.60
N ALA A 222 0.84 29.45 -16.16
CA ALA A 222 2.02 30.11 -16.70
C ALA A 222 1.62 30.98 -17.92
N PRO A 223 2.21 32.16 -18.11
CA PRO A 223 1.99 32.97 -19.30
C PRO A 223 2.30 32.20 -20.59
N ALA A 224 1.53 32.46 -21.64
CA ALA A 224 1.77 31.85 -22.94
C ALA A 224 3.20 32.11 -23.45
N GLY A 225 3.87 31.07 -23.96
CA GLY A 225 5.24 31.16 -24.47
C GLY A 225 6.33 31.19 -23.39
N THR A 226 5.98 30.99 -22.11
CA THR A 226 6.97 30.86 -21.03
C THR A 226 7.95 29.72 -21.34
N PRO A 227 9.28 29.98 -21.31
CA PRO A 227 10.27 28.93 -21.57
C PRO A 227 10.29 27.90 -20.43
N LEU A 228 10.49 26.63 -20.78
CA LEU A 228 10.69 25.56 -19.80
C LEU A 228 12.00 25.76 -19.02
N PRO A 229 12.11 25.24 -17.78
CA PRO A 229 13.36 25.25 -17.05
C PRO A 229 14.49 24.60 -17.84
N ALA A 230 15.72 25.09 -17.65
CA ALA A 230 16.89 24.53 -18.30
C ALA A 230 17.01 23.02 -18.01
N GLY A 231 17.27 22.23 -19.05
CA GLY A 231 17.40 20.77 -18.92
C GLY A 231 16.08 19.99 -18.91
N ILE A 232 14.93 20.65 -19.12
CA ILE A 232 13.65 19.98 -19.41
C ILE A 232 13.50 19.74 -20.92
N ALA A 233 13.07 18.53 -21.28
CA ALA A 233 12.89 18.09 -22.67
C ALA A 233 11.49 18.38 -23.20
N SER A 234 10.46 18.15 -22.38
CA SER A 234 9.05 18.32 -22.75
C SER A 234 8.20 18.49 -21.49
N SER A 235 6.95 18.95 -21.67
CA SER A 235 6.01 19.18 -20.58
C SER A 235 4.56 18.94 -21.01
N TYR A 236 3.73 18.56 -20.05
CA TYR A 236 2.28 18.62 -20.11
C TYR A 236 1.76 19.63 -19.10
N GLU A 237 0.84 20.49 -19.55
CA GLU A 237 0.04 21.33 -18.67
C GLU A 237 -1.20 20.53 -18.23
N VAL A 238 -1.44 20.47 -16.92
CA VAL A 238 -2.56 19.77 -16.30
C VAL A 238 -3.48 20.81 -15.66
N LEU A 239 -4.71 20.86 -16.15
CA LEU A 239 -5.79 21.62 -15.51
C LEU A 239 -6.31 20.85 -14.30
N VAL A 240 -6.24 21.47 -13.12
CA VAL A 240 -6.77 20.95 -11.86
C VAL A 240 -8.02 21.74 -11.50
N GLY A 241 -9.18 21.14 -11.76
CA GLY A 241 -10.47 21.72 -11.45
C GLY A 241 -11.01 21.21 -10.11
N ASP A 242 -11.44 22.12 -9.25
CA ASP A 242 -12.25 21.79 -8.09
C ASP A 242 -13.75 21.85 -8.49
N PRO A 243 -14.50 20.73 -8.45
CA PRO A 243 -15.93 20.75 -8.75
C PRO A 243 -16.75 21.67 -7.83
N ALA A 244 -16.25 21.96 -6.62
CA ALA A 244 -16.84 22.94 -5.72
C ALA A 244 -16.56 24.40 -6.12
N ASN A 245 -15.51 24.63 -6.92
CA ASN A 245 -15.15 25.94 -7.45
C ASN A 245 -14.72 25.84 -8.94
N PRO A 246 -15.66 25.52 -9.85
CA PRO A 246 -15.34 25.22 -11.25
C PRO A 246 -14.84 26.44 -12.03
N THR A 247 -14.97 27.65 -11.47
CA THR A 247 -14.60 28.91 -12.13
C THR A 247 -13.14 29.33 -11.89
N GLN A 248 -12.44 28.64 -10.99
CA GLN A 248 -11.06 28.99 -10.61
C GLN A 248 -10.16 27.76 -10.68
N PRO A 249 -9.92 27.21 -11.89
CA PRO A 249 -9.00 26.09 -12.02
C PRO A 249 -7.57 26.53 -11.67
N THR A 250 -6.81 25.57 -11.20
CA THR A 250 -5.36 25.70 -11.00
C THR A 250 -4.63 24.81 -12.00
N PHE A 251 -3.31 24.99 -12.12
CA PHE A 251 -2.49 24.35 -13.12
C PHE A 251 -1.26 23.72 -12.47
N ALA A 252 -1.01 22.48 -12.84
CA ALA A 252 0.25 21.79 -12.57
C ALA A 252 0.93 21.48 -13.89
N TYR A 253 2.25 21.35 -13.86
CA TYR A 253 3.06 21.08 -15.03
C TYR A 253 3.86 19.81 -14.78
N LEU A 254 3.55 18.76 -15.51
CA LEU A 254 4.39 17.56 -15.51
C LEU A 254 5.48 17.79 -16.54
N MET A 255 6.72 17.52 -16.19
CA MET A 255 7.88 17.83 -17.03
C MET A 255 8.84 16.64 -17.09
N LEU A 256 9.33 16.32 -18.28
CA LEU A 256 10.35 15.30 -18.48
C LEU A 256 11.73 15.95 -18.54
N ALA A 257 12.58 15.67 -17.56
CA ALA A 257 13.97 16.10 -17.58
C ALA A 257 14.79 15.34 -18.64
N ASN A 258 15.81 15.99 -19.18
CA ASN A 258 16.89 15.33 -19.92
C ASN A 258 17.71 14.42 -18.99
N ALA A 259 18.56 13.55 -19.54
CA ALA A 259 19.42 12.67 -18.75
C ALA A 259 20.29 13.42 -17.70
N ASN A 260 20.79 14.61 -18.09
CA ASN A 260 21.56 15.52 -17.24
C ASN A 260 20.72 16.71 -16.73
N GLY A 261 19.39 16.60 -16.79
CA GLY A 261 18.47 17.64 -16.36
C GLY A 261 18.32 17.72 -14.83
N PRO A 262 17.37 18.55 -14.36
CA PRO A 262 17.07 18.67 -12.94
C PRO A 262 16.71 17.33 -12.30
N LYS A 263 17.05 17.17 -11.02
CA LYS A 263 16.64 16.02 -10.20
C LYS A 263 15.40 16.37 -9.36
N PRO A 264 14.64 15.37 -8.89
CA PRO A 264 13.53 15.60 -7.96
C PRO A 264 14.00 16.35 -6.71
N ALA A 265 13.36 17.48 -6.40
CA ALA A 265 13.59 18.24 -5.18
C ALA A 265 12.92 17.59 -3.95
N PHE A 266 11.96 16.70 -4.19
CA PHE A 266 11.18 16.02 -3.16
C PHE A 266 11.35 14.50 -3.24
N ASN A 267 11.35 13.85 -2.07
CA ASN A 267 11.41 12.41 -1.88
C ASN A 267 10.70 12.02 -0.56
N ALA A 268 10.78 10.74 -0.18
CA ALA A 268 10.18 10.21 1.04
C ALA A 268 10.58 10.95 2.34
N SER A 269 11.75 11.60 2.37
CA SER A 269 12.27 12.28 3.57
C SER A 269 11.75 13.71 3.76
N ASN A 270 11.23 14.34 2.70
CA ASN A 270 10.76 15.74 2.72
C ASN A 270 9.35 15.95 2.13
N GLY A 271 8.61 14.87 1.86
CA GLY A 271 7.21 14.91 1.39
C GLY A 271 6.13 15.09 2.46
N TYR A 272 4.88 14.74 2.13
CA TYR A 272 3.70 14.87 3.00
C TYR A 272 3.52 13.73 4.00
N VAL A 273 4.02 12.54 3.68
CA VAL A 273 3.90 11.34 4.51
C VAL A 273 5.29 10.85 4.92
N ARG A 274 5.45 10.46 6.18
CA ARG A 274 6.62 9.72 6.66
C ARG A 274 6.19 8.31 7.04
N TYR A 275 6.76 7.34 6.35
CA TYR A 275 6.64 5.94 6.71
C TYR A 275 7.91 5.53 7.44
N LEU A 276 7.79 5.16 8.71
CA LEU A 276 8.92 4.85 9.59
C LEU A 276 8.75 3.43 10.11
N ARG A 277 9.54 2.50 9.59
CA ARG A 277 9.61 1.13 10.11
C ARG A 277 10.23 1.15 11.49
N ASP A 278 9.79 0.23 12.35
CA ASP A 278 10.44 0.03 13.63
C ASP A 278 11.86 -0.53 13.45
N PRO A 279 12.78 -0.27 14.40
CA PRO A 279 14.12 -0.86 14.37
C PRO A 279 14.13 -2.40 14.30
N ASN A 280 13.08 -3.06 14.80
CA ASN A 280 12.91 -4.51 14.79
C ASN A 280 11.86 -5.00 13.77
N ALA A 281 11.47 -4.18 12.79
CA ALA A 281 10.46 -4.56 11.81
C ALA A 281 10.83 -5.82 11.00
N ASP A 282 12.13 -6.04 10.78
CA ASP A 282 12.67 -7.20 10.07
C ASP A 282 12.86 -8.44 10.97
N MET A 283 12.37 -8.42 12.21
CA MET A 283 12.52 -9.56 13.09
C MET A 283 11.43 -10.61 12.85
N PHE A 284 11.81 -11.87 12.69
CA PHE A 284 10.86 -12.98 12.64
C PHE A 284 10.20 -13.23 13.99
N ALA A 285 8.89 -13.04 14.03
CA ALA A 285 8.04 -13.39 15.15
C ALA A 285 7.20 -14.64 14.84
N TYR A 286 6.87 -15.38 15.89
CA TYR A 286 5.93 -16.51 15.80
C TYR A 286 4.58 -16.02 15.30
N SER A 287 4.00 -16.74 14.35
CA SER A 287 2.79 -16.29 13.65
C SER A 287 1.95 -17.46 13.14
N GLN A 288 1.95 -18.56 13.87
CA GLN A 288 1.21 -19.77 13.53
C GLN A 288 -0.24 -19.68 14.00
N SER A 289 -1.15 -20.19 13.17
CA SER A 289 -2.56 -20.36 13.53
C SER A 289 -2.79 -21.62 14.38
N SER A 290 -3.81 -21.61 15.24
CA SER A 290 -4.35 -22.84 15.84
C SER A 290 -5.15 -23.70 14.85
N TYR A 291 -5.55 -23.14 13.70
CA TYR A 291 -6.11 -23.90 12.58
C TYR A 291 -4.97 -24.46 11.72
N GLY A 292 -4.89 -25.79 11.60
CA GLY A 292 -3.71 -26.49 11.10
C GLY A 292 -3.28 -26.19 9.66
N ASP A 293 -4.19 -25.71 8.81
CA ASP A 293 -3.97 -25.34 7.40
C ASP A 293 -4.13 -23.83 7.13
N TYR A 294 -4.28 -23.02 8.18
CA TYR A 294 -4.60 -21.60 8.07
C TYR A 294 -3.34 -20.73 7.97
N GLY A 295 -3.31 -19.85 6.96
CA GLY A 295 -2.18 -18.96 6.67
C GLY A 295 -1.20 -19.54 5.65
N ALA A 296 -0.29 -18.70 5.17
CA ALA A 296 0.76 -19.06 4.21
C ALA A 296 2.12 -18.50 4.65
N ALA A 297 2.36 -18.52 5.96
CA ALA A 297 3.63 -18.15 6.52
C ALA A 297 4.55 -19.38 6.48
N PRO A 298 5.74 -19.27 5.87
CA PRO A 298 6.74 -20.35 5.89
C PRO A 298 7.18 -20.67 7.31
N LYS A 299 7.55 -21.93 7.55
CA LYS A 299 8.13 -22.33 8.85
C LYS A 299 9.61 -22.01 8.93
N GLY A 300 10.07 -21.65 10.12
CA GLY A 300 11.48 -21.52 10.47
C GLY A 300 11.69 -21.08 11.93
N PRO A 301 12.93 -20.79 12.35
CA PRO A 301 13.22 -20.25 13.67
C PRO A 301 12.59 -18.87 13.90
N TYR A 302 12.12 -18.59 15.11
CA TYR A 302 11.49 -17.30 15.44
C TYR A 302 11.96 -16.77 16.79
N CYS A 303 11.76 -15.47 16.99
CA CYS A 303 12.28 -14.74 18.14
C CYS A 303 11.16 -14.07 18.91
N ASP A 304 11.41 -13.84 20.20
CA ASP A 304 10.49 -13.16 21.10
C ASP A 304 10.49 -11.65 20.77
N PRO A 305 9.34 -11.05 20.40
CA PRO A 305 9.23 -9.62 20.09
C PRO A 305 9.68 -8.66 21.19
N THR A 306 9.61 -9.08 22.44
CA THR A 306 9.94 -8.27 23.61
C THR A 306 11.44 -8.27 23.89
N THR A 307 12.07 -9.44 23.78
CA THR A 307 13.49 -9.60 24.16
C THR A 307 14.43 -9.58 22.95
N GLY A 308 13.91 -9.80 21.75
CA GLY A 308 14.69 -10.00 20.53
C GLY A 308 15.47 -11.31 20.50
N GLN A 309 15.27 -12.20 21.48
CA GLN A 309 16.02 -13.44 21.59
C GLN A 309 15.37 -14.58 20.83
N LEU A 310 16.21 -15.47 20.30
CA LEU A 310 15.78 -16.70 19.66
C LEU A 310 15.03 -17.59 20.64
N VAL A 311 13.84 -18.06 20.26
CA VAL A 311 13.08 -18.98 21.07
C VAL A 311 13.65 -20.39 20.89
N LEU A 312 14.02 -21.03 22.00
CA LEU A 312 14.62 -22.37 22.02
C LEU A 312 13.61 -23.43 22.52
N ASP A 313 13.79 -24.66 22.07
CA ASP A 313 13.12 -25.84 22.60
C ASP A 313 13.79 -26.34 23.90
N ALA A 314 13.23 -27.38 24.51
CA ALA A 314 13.77 -27.96 25.75
C ALA A 314 15.20 -28.53 25.61
N ASN A 315 15.66 -28.77 24.39
CA ASN A 315 17.00 -29.26 24.08
C ASN A 315 17.98 -28.13 23.73
N GLY A 316 17.57 -26.86 23.84
CA GLY A 316 18.36 -25.69 23.49
C GLY A 316 18.51 -25.47 21.98
N LYS A 317 17.68 -26.11 21.14
CA LYS A 317 17.67 -25.89 19.69
C LYS A 317 16.66 -24.81 19.31
N PRO A 318 16.82 -24.10 18.18
CA PRO A 318 15.84 -23.14 17.72
C PRO A 318 14.47 -23.80 17.54
N LYS A 319 13.43 -23.20 18.13
CA LYS A 319 12.07 -23.68 17.96
C LYS A 319 11.56 -23.29 16.57
N ILE A 320 11.00 -24.26 15.85
CA ILE A 320 10.50 -24.07 14.49
C ILE A 320 8.99 -23.87 14.52
N GLY A 321 8.50 -22.88 13.79
CA GLY A 321 7.07 -22.59 13.64
C GLY A 321 6.82 -21.67 12.45
N GLN A 322 5.55 -21.49 12.08
CA GLN A 322 5.21 -20.47 11.10
C GLN A 322 5.61 -19.10 11.64
N ARG A 323 6.30 -18.31 10.80
CA ARG A 323 6.89 -17.04 11.20
C ARG A 323 6.70 -15.98 10.11
N ARG A 324 6.73 -14.72 10.53
CA ARG A 324 6.76 -13.56 9.62
C ARG A 324 7.61 -12.44 10.20
N PRO A 325 8.09 -11.50 9.37
CA PRO A 325 8.62 -10.25 9.89
C PRO A 325 7.55 -9.52 10.73
N LEU A 326 7.98 -8.83 11.79
CA LEU A 326 7.09 -8.03 12.62
C LEU A 326 6.38 -6.96 11.79
N ASP A 327 7.10 -6.33 10.86
CA ASP A 327 6.62 -5.28 9.95
C ASP A 327 5.87 -4.16 10.70
N GLY A 328 6.34 -3.83 11.90
CA GLY A 328 5.83 -2.70 12.65
C GLY A 328 6.26 -1.39 11.99
N ALA A 329 5.34 -0.44 11.86
CA ALA A 329 5.64 0.88 11.31
C ALA A 329 4.75 1.99 11.91
N TRP A 330 5.23 3.22 11.76
CA TRP A 330 4.45 4.44 11.92
C TRP A 330 4.21 5.10 10.57
N VAL A 331 2.96 5.48 10.31
CA VAL A 331 2.60 6.38 9.20
C VAL A 331 2.28 7.74 9.80
N LYS A 332 3.08 8.75 9.47
CA LYS A 332 2.99 10.09 10.04
C LYS A 332 2.72 11.12 8.97
N THR A 333 1.76 12.01 9.23
CA THR A 333 1.45 13.20 8.44
C THR A 333 1.50 14.42 9.37
N PRO A 334 1.35 15.65 8.85
CA PRO A 334 1.24 16.84 9.70
C PRO A 334 0.13 16.71 10.75
N ARG A 335 -0.97 16.04 10.40
CA ARG A 335 -2.17 15.92 11.25
C ARG A 335 -2.29 14.59 11.98
N TYR A 336 -1.93 13.47 11.35
CA TYR A 336 -2.24 12.13 11.84
C TYR A 336 -1.01 11.26 11.99
N TRP A 337 -0.93 10.54 13.10
CA TRP A 337 0.07 9.49 13.33
C TRP A 337 -0.65 8.16 13.56
N PHE A 338 -0.45 7.22 12.66
CA PHE A 338 -0.99 5.86 12.73
C PHE A 338 0.12 4.90 13.10
N ARG A 339 -0.13 4.02 14.07
CA ARG A 339 0.75 2.90 14.43
C ARG A 339 0.17 1.62 13.87
N TYR A 340 1.00 0.86 13.15
CA TYR A 340 0.66 -0.47 12.67
C TYR A 340 1.61 -1.53 13.23
N ASP A 341 1.03 -2.62 13.71
CA ASP A 341 1.74 -3.85 14.10
C ASP A 341 1.50 -4.90 12.99
N GLY A 342 2.48 -5.07 12.09
CA GLY A 342 2.24 -5.81 10.85
C GLY A 342 1.27 -5.07 9.92
N ARG A 343 0.63 -5.79 8.98
CA ARG A 343 -0.13 -5.18 7.88
C ARG A 343 -1.50 -4.64 8.28
N TRP A 344 -2.29 -5.42 9.00
CA TRP A 344 -3.73 -5.18 9.18
C TRP A 344 -4.14 -4.62 10.53
N LEU A 345 -3.21 -4.58 11.49
CA LEU A 345 -3.51 -4.20 12.86
C LEU A 345 -2.99 -2.79 13.14
N MET A 346 -3.91 -1.84 13.21
CA MET A 346 -3.63 -0.49 13.70
C MET A 346 -3.82 -0.47 15.21
N THR A 347 -2.77 -0.14 15.97
CA THR A 347 -2.81 -0.16 17.44
C THR A 347 -2.74 1.21 18.08
N GLN A 348 -2.47 2.28 17.32
CA GLN A 348 -2.58 3.66 17.81
C GLN A 348 -2.99 4.61 16.68
N LEU A 349 -3.72 5.65 17.06
CA LEU A 349 -4.03 6.82 16.24
C LEU A 349 -3.90 8.06 17.12
N ARG A 350 -2.97 8.95 16.75
CA ARG A 350 -2.77 10.24 17.42
C ARG A 350 -3.02 11.37 16.45
N ILE A 351 -3.64 12.44 16.94
CA ILE A 351 -4.00 13.60 16.14
C ILE A 351 -3.24 14.82 16.65
N SER A 352 -2.57 15.54 15.74
CA SER A 352 -1.96 16.84 16.01
C SER A 352 -3.04 17.93 15.97
N PRO A 353 -3.19 18.79 16.99
CA PRO A 353 -4.24 19.80 17.01
C PRO A 353 -3.98 20.98 16.04
N ASN A 354 -2.74 21.14 15.57
CA ASN A 354 -2.28 22.30 14.81
C ASN A 354 -1.35 21.93 13.65
N ASP A 355 -1.51 20.71 13.12
CA ASP A 355 -0.76 20.18 11.98
C ASP A 355 0.78 20.19 12.17
N SER A 356 1.26 20.23 13.42
CA SER A 356 2.69 20.21 13.77
C SER A 356 3.30 18.80 13.86
N GLY A 357 2.58 17.77 13.40
CA GLY A 357 2.92 16.36 13.57
C GLY A 357 4.23 15.92 12.89
N LEU A 358 4.77 16.71 11.96
CA LEU A 358 6.08 16.44 11.33
C LEU A 358 7.21 17.35 11.84
N SER A 359 6.95 18.19 12.84
CA SER A 359 7.98 19.05 13.44
C SER A 359 8.96 18.25 14.32
N ALA A 360 10.09 18.87 14.70
CA ALA A 360 11.06 18.26 15.60
C ALA A 360 10.50 17.93 17.00
N HIS A 361 9.48 18.68 17.44
CA HIS A 361 8.79 18.49 18.72
C HIS A 361 7.28 18.51 18.52
N PRO A 362 6.70 17.42 17.96
CA PRO A 362 5.30 17.39 17.57
C PRO A 362 4.39 17.44 18.80
N LYS A 363 3.35 18.28 18.75
CA LYS A 363 2.27 18.25 19.74
C LYS A 363 1.22 17.25 19.27
N LEU A 364 1.09 16.15 19.99
CA LEU A 364 0.12 15.10 19.66
C LEU A 364 -0.88 14.95 20.81
N GLY A 365 -2.14 14.72 20.45
CA GLY A 365 -3.15 14.27 21.40
C GLY A 365 -2.85 12.86 21.95
N PRO A 366 -3.66 12.40 22.91
CA PRO A 366 -3.61 11.01 23.35
C PRO A 366 -3.93 10.07 22.18
N ASP A 367 -3.60 8.80 22.38
CA ASP A 367 -4.11 7.74 21.51
C ASP A 367 -5.64 7.65 21.64
N ILE A 368 -6.33 7.48 20.52
CA ILE A 368 -7.80 7.43 20.46
C ILE A 368 -8.34 6.10 19.96
N VAL A 369 -7.47 5.13 19.66
CA VAL A 369 -7.87 3.75 19.38
C VAL A 369 -7.12 2.80 20.31
N ASP A 370 -7.69 1.64 20.58
CA ASP A 370 -6.98 0.56 21.27
C ASP A 370 -6.41 -0.39 20.21
N GLN A 371 -7.28 -1.09 19.46
CA GLN A 371 -6.89 -1.89 18.32
C GLN A 371 -7.97 -1.84 17.23
N TRP A 372 -7.56 -1.62 15.99
CA TRP A 372 -8.42 -1.72 14.82
C TRP A 372 -7.79 -2.66 13.80
N LYS A 373 -8.54 -3.70 13.45
CA LYS A 373 -8.16 -4.65 12.40
C LYS A 373 -8.96 -4.39 11.13
N ALA A 374 -8.26 -4.12 10.03
CA ALA A 374 -8.87 -4.09 8.71
C ALA A 374 -8.86 -5.50 8.09
N ARG A 375 -10.00 -6.01 7.62
CA ARG A 375 -10.07 -7.19 6.74
C ARG A 375 -10.86 -6.85 5.50
N ALA A 376 -10.33 -7.20 4.33
CA ALA A 376 -11.06 -7.17 3.07
C ALA A 376 -11.49 -8.60 2.73
N PHE A 377 -12.78 -8.92 2.87
CA PHE A 377 -13.39 -10.00 2.11
C PHE A 377 -14.16 -9.38 0.95
N GLN A 378 -13.92 -9.82 -0.28
CA GLN A 378 -14.94 -9.66 -1.30
C GLN A 378 -15.98 -10.75 -1.07
N GLN A 379 -17.14 -10.39 -0.50
CA GLN A 379 -18.27 -11.31 -0.50
C GLN A 379 -18.67 -11.57 -1.95
N ARG A 380 -18.72 -12.84 -2.35
CA ARG A 380 -19.52 -13.21 -3.52
C ARG A 380 -20.98 -12.86 -3.23
N PRO A 381 -21.74 -12.29 -4.18
CA PRO A 381 -23.19 -12.12 -4.02
C PRO A 381 -23.83 -13.46 -3.59
N GLY A 382 -24.49 -13.47 -2.43
CA GLY A 382 -25.17 -14.67 -1.88
C GLY A 382 -24.34 -15.57 -0.95
N GLY A 383 -23.11 -15.18 -0.58
CA GLY A 383 -22.30 -15.93 0.38
C GLY A 383 -22.85 -15.85 1.82
N THR A 384 -22.89 -16.99 2.52
CA THR A 384 -23.30 -17.09 3.93
C THR A 384 -22.16 -16.87 4.93
N THR A 385 -20.93 -16.67 4.45
CA THR A 385 -19.76 -16.41 5.29
C THR A 385 -19.89 -15.04 5.97
N PRO A 386 -19.88 -14.97 7.32
CA PRO A 386 -20.00 -13.70 8.04
C PRO A 386 -18.92 -12.71 7.60
N CYS A 387 -19.29 -11.44 7.38
CA CYS A 387 -18.39 -10.33 7.02
C CYS A 387 -17.23 -10.11 8.00
N CYS A 388 -17.32 -10.74 9.18
CA CYS A 388 -16.42 -10.58 10.31
C CYS A 388 -16.03 -11.99 10.78
N GLY A 389 -15.12 -12.64 10.06
CA GLY A 389 -14.51 -13.87 10.57
C GLY A 389 -13.81 -13.57 11.90
N TYR A 390 -14.16 -14.29 12.96
CA TYR A 390 -13.37 -14.29 14.20
C TYR A 390 -11.99 -14.87 13.87
N GLU A 391 -10.91 -14.09 14.04
CA GLU A 391 -9.60 -14.70 14.27
C GLU A 391 -9.45 -14.69 15.78
N GLU A 392 -9.48 -15.85 16.42
CA GLU A 392 -9.46 -15.93 17.88
C GLU A 392 -8.09 -15.62 18.51
N GLU A 393 -7.01 -15.48 17.73
CA GLU A 393 -5.66 -15.38 18.31
C GLU A 393 -4.88 -14.15 17.86
N VAL A 394 -4.64 -13.23 18.81
CA VAL A 394 -3.77 -12.04 18.68
C VAL A 394 -2.44 -12.38 17.99
N ASN A 395 -1.91 -13.58 18.26
CA ASN A 395 -0.65 -14.11 17.76
C ASN A 395 -0.63 -14.26 16.23
N ASN A 396 -1.78 -14.54 15.61
CA ASN A 396 -1.91 -14.76 14.17
C ASN A 396 -2.64 -13.61 13.45
N TRP A 397 -2.98 -12.51 14.15
CA TRP A 397 -3.74 -11.40 13.56
C TRP A 397 -3.06 -10.69 12.40
N GLY A 398 -1.73 -10.77 12.33
CA GLY A 398 -0.95 -10.36 11.18
C GLY A 398 -0.34 -11.52 10.39
N GLY A 399 -0.59 -12.78 10.77
CA GLY A 399 0.05 -13.97 10.23
C GLY A 399 -0.63 -14.61 9.03
N SER A 400 -1.91 -14.33 8.83
CA SER A 400 -2.66 -14.69 7.63
C SER A 400 -2.28 -13.89 6.39
N SER A 401 -1.37 -12.92 6.52
CA SER A 401 -0.97 -12.05 5.41
C SER A 401 0.47 -11.59 5.57
N ILE A 402 1.29 -11.79 4.55
CA ILE A 402 2.54 -11.07 4.46
C ILE A 402 2.28 -9.78 3.67
N LEU A 403 3.04 -8.73 3.98
CA LEU A 403 2.94 -7.47 3.26
C LEU A 403 3.32 -7.69 1.78
N PHE A 404 2.44 -7.30 0.86
CA PHE A 404 2.72 -7.39 -0.58
C PHE A 404 3.94 -6.56 -0.93
N GLY A 405 3.95 -5.31 -0.47
CA GLY A 405 5.15 -4.50 -0.48
C GLY A 405 4.93 -3.14 0.16
N GLU A 406 5.98 -2.34 0.20
CA GLU A 406 5.92 -0.94 0.60
C GLU A 406 6.53 -0.06 -0.49
N ARG A 407 5.88 1.08 -0.77
CA ARG A 407 6.39 2.12 -1.66
C ARG A 407 6.21 3.47 -0.99
N VAL A 408 7.27 4.26 -0.90
CA VAL A 408 7.21 5.54 -0.19
C VAL A 408 7.78 6.65 -1.06
N GLY A 409 6.92 7.61 -1.41
CA GLY A 409 7.33 8.79 -2.16
C GLY A 409 6.99 10.10 -1.43
N PRO A 410 7.20 11.24 -2.10
CA PRO A 410 6.95 12.54 -1.49
C PRO A 410 5.47 12.87 -1.32
N VAL A 411 4.57 12.18 -2.01
CA VAL A 411 3.13 12.47 -1.96
C VAL A 411 2.40 11.51 -1.03
N ARG A 412 2.68 10.21 -1.17
CA ARG A 412 2.01 9.16 -0.40
C ARG A 412 2.96 8.00 -0.08
N ALA A 413 2.61 7.26 0.97
CA ALA A 413 3.13 5.93 1.23
C ALA A 413 2.04 4.91 0.89
N ILE A 414 2.42 3.82 0.24
CA ILE A 414 1.54 2.73 -0.15
C ILE A 414 2.06 1.46 0.51
N ARG A 415 1.14 0.69 1.10
CA ARG A 415 1.40 -0.51 1.88
C ARG A 415 0.31 -1.55 1.63
#